data_AF-A0A101WF03-F1
#
_entry.id   AF-A0A101WF03-F1
#
_cell.length_a   1.000
_cell.length_b   1.000
_cell.length_c   1.000
_cell.angle_alpha   90.00
_cell.angle_beta   90.00
_cell.angle_gamma   90.00
#
_symmetry.space_group_name_H-M   'P 1'
#
loop_
_entity.id
_entity.type
_entity.pdbx_description
1 polymer ?
#
loop_
_entity_poly.entity_id
_entity_poly.type
_entity_poly.pdbx_seq_one_letter_code
_entity_poly.pdbx_strand_id
1 'polypeptide(L)'
;MLKNDHFKLGLDIFIALIFALLYNTRVFGGLAFHEIMGLGIGAIFLVHILLNSQWVIKVTQRLFDRALPSKTRVGYVINILLLISMAFTIVSGLMISKVLFPGLGFVNQRAFHGLHIDVSYLTLVIVGVHVGFHGQWIMGLMRKVFNVKASNTIIVGAKVALALFLLLGGTQLLSSQFSTEIAQIGASISTSQQVPTDKISGQFDKNNRLDRNSIGKSVHANGLVGDRGRGGNANTTGAIITFLGVIGAIAVFTRHLEIQVMKKP
;
A
#
# COMPACT_ATOMS: atom_id res chain seq x y z
N MET A 1 -19.64 12.40 23.46
CA MET A 1 -18.67 11.43 22.90
C MET A 1 -18.56 11.43 21.36
N LEU A 2 -19.26 12.29 20.60
CA LEU A 2 -19.36 12.20 19.12
C LEU A 2 -18.26 12.94 18.32
N LYS A 3 -17.57 13.93 18.89
CA LYS A 3 -16.69 14.84 18.13
C LYS A 3 -15.43 14.15 17.56
N ASN A 4 -14.95 13.09 18.23
CA ASN A 4 -13.71 12.41 17.85
C ASN A 4 -13.90 11.38 16.72
N ASP A 5 -15.09 10.80 16.55
CA ASP A 5 -15.31 9.74 15.56
C ASP A 5 -15.40 10.29 14.13
N HIS A 6 -16.02 11.46 13.94
CA HIS A 6 -16.02 12.15 12.64
C HIS A 6 -14.62 12.60 12.23
N PHE A 7 -13.81 13.05 13.19
CA PHE A 7 -12.43 13.42 12.95
C PHE A 7 -11.59 12.21 12.54
N LYS A 8 -11.73 11.07 13.25
CA LYS A 8 -11.09 9.81 12.88
C LYS A 8 -11.47 9.37 11.46
N LEU A 9 -12.76 9.39 11.14
CA LEU A 9 -13.23 9.04 9.80
C LEU A 9 -12.67 9.98 8.72
N GLY A 10 -12.65 11.28 8.97
CA GLY A 10 -12.08 12.27 8.05
C GLY A 10 -10.59 12.04 7.81
N LEU A 11 -9.84 11.74 8.88
CA LEU A 11 -8.43 11.37 8.81
C LEU A 11 -8.23 10.11 7.97
N ASP A 12 -9.03 9.07 8.18
CA ASP A 12 -8.95 7.79 7.45
C ASP A 12 -9.24 7.97 5.96
N ILE A 13 -10.26 8.78 5.62
CA ILE A 13 -10.59 9.13 4.23
C ILE A 13 -9.42 9.89 3.58
N PHE A 14 -8.81 10.83 4.31
CA PHE A 14 -7.68 11.60 3.81
C PHE A 14 -6.44 10.73 3.57
N ILE A 15 -6.13 9.82 4.50
CA ILE A 15 -5.07 8.80 4.33
C ILE A 15 -5.35 7.96 3.09
N ALA A 16 -6.57 7.43 2.94
CA ALA A 16 -6.92 6.60 1.79
C ALA A 16 -6.79 7.34 0.44
N LEU A 17 -7.17 8.62 0.40
CA LEU A 17 -7.05 9.45 -0.80
C LEU A 17 -5.60 9.70 -1.17
N ILE A 18 -4.76 10.10 -0.21
CA ILE A 18 -3.32 10.31 -0.45
C ILE A 18 -2.67 8.99 -0.88
N PHE A 19 -2.97 7.91 -0.17
CA PHE A 19 -2.41 6.59 -0.48
C PHE A 19 -2.73 6.18 -1.92
N ALA A 20 -3.97 6.37 -2.39
CA ALA A 20 -4.36 6.10 -3.77
C ALA A 20 -3.61 6.98 -4.79
N LEU A 21 -3.36 8.25 -4.47
CA LEU A 21 -2.61 9.16 -5.34
C LEU A 21 -1.14 8.78 -5.47
N LEU A 22 -0.54 8.21 -4.42
CA LEU A 22 0.88 7.85 -4.41
C LEU A 22 1.24 6.73 -5.40
N TYR A 23 0.28 5.90 -5.83
CA TYR A 23 0.53 4.89 -6.87
C TYR A 23 0.75 5.48 -8.27
N ASN A 24 0.50 6.77 -8.47
CA ASN A 24 0.85 7.46 -9.71
C ASN A 24 1.89 8.55 -9.42
N THR A 25 3.16 8.23 -9.68
CA THR A 25 4.31 9.11 -9.45
C THR A 25 4.35 10.35 -10.36
N ARG A 26 3.41 10.50 -11.30
CA ARG A 26 3.33 11.66 -12.21
C ARG A 26 2.33 12.73 -11.74
N VAL A 27 1.60 12.45 -10.67
CA VAL A 27 0.58 13.35 -10.10
C VAL A 27 1.21 14.64 -9.56
N PHE A 28 0.50 15.78 -9.75
CA PHE A 28 0.76 17.09 -9.11
C PHE A 28 2.23 17.52 -9.01
N GLY A 29 3.02 17.37 -10.08
CA GLY A 29 4.43 17.77 -10.11
C GLY A 29 5.42 16.60 -10.07
N GLY A 30 4.93 15.37 -10.14
CA GLY A 30 5.75 14.20 -10.39
C GLY A 30 6.39 13.63 -9.12
N LEU A 31 7.63 13.16 -9.25
CA LEU A 31 8.31 12.42 -8.19
C LEU A 31 8.43 13.24 -6.88
N ALA A 32 8.60 14.56 -6.97
CA ALA A 32 8.67 15.42 -5.79
C ALA A 32 7.39 15.39 -4.94
N PHE A 33 6.22 15.40 -5.60
CA PHE A 33 4.93 15.26 -4.91
C PHE A 33 4.82 13.89 -4.23
N HIS A 34 5.22 12.82 -4.92
CA HIS A 34 5.19 11.48 -4.36
C HIS A 34 6.05 11.37 -3.08
N GLU A 35 7.27 11.93 -3.09
CA GLU A 35 8.15 11.90 -1.92
C GLU A 35 7.62 12.74 -0.75
N ILE A 36 7.15 13.97 -1.02
CA ILE A 36 6.61 14.86 0.01
C ILE A 36 5.34 14.28 0.63
N MET A 37 4.41 13.82 -0.20
CA MET A 37 3.16 13.24 0.29
C MET A 37 3.37 11.86 0.92
N GLY A 38 4.35 11.09 0.46
CA GLY A 38 4.77 9.82 1.08
C GLY A 38 5.39 10.04 2.48
N LEU A 39 6.13 11.12 2.69
CA LEU A 39 6.56 11.48 4.04
C LEU A 39 5.38 11.96 4.90
N GLY A 40 4.51 12.80 4.31
CA GLY A 40 3.31 13.31 4.96
C GLY A 40 2.35 12.20 5.42
N ILE A 41 2.13 11.16 4.61
CA ILE A 41 1.28 10.03 4.99
C ILE A 41 1.85 9.29 6.20
N GLY A 42 3.17 9.19 6.33
CA GLY A 42 3.81 8.60 7.50
C GLY A 42 3.50 9.35 8.80
N ALA A 43 3.54 10.69 8.77
CA ALA A 43 3.17 11.50 9.93
C ALA A 43 1.68 11.36 10.29
N ILE A 44 0.78 11.41 9.30
CA ILE A 44 -0.66 11.28 9.50
C ILE A 44 -1.02 9.87 9.98
N PHE A 45 -0.30 8.84 9.51
CA PHE A 45 -0.47 7.46 9.95
C PHE A 45 -0.09 7.27 11.43
N LEU A 46 0.96 7.94 11.92
CA LEU A 46 1.26 7.95 13.35
C LEU A 46 0.14 8.57 14.18
N VAL A 47 -0.46 9.67 13.70
CA VAL A 47 -1.63 10.29 14.33
C VAL A 47 -2.81 9.32 14.34
N HIS A 48 -3.06 8.60 13.24
CA HIS A 48 -4.10 7.57 13.17
C HIS A 48 -3.91 6.49 14.25
N ILE A 49 -2.68 5.97 14.40
CA ILE A 49 -2.38 4.97 15.43
C ILE A 49 -2.59 5.56 16.83
N LEU A 50 -2.12 6.78 17.08
CA LEU A 50 -2.23 7.41 18.39
C LEU A 50 -3.69 7.63 18.81
N LEU A 51 -4.55 8.04 17.88
CA LEU A 51 -6.00 8.20 18.10
C LEU A 51 -6.73 6.87 18.38
N ASN A 52 -6.13 5.76 17.96
CA ASN A 52 -6.67 4.41 18.15
C ASN A 52 -5.87 3.57 19.16
N SER A 53 -4.91 4.19 19.84
CA SER A 53 -4.01 3.54 20.82
C SER A 53 -4.77 2.80 21.93
N GLN A 54 -5.85 3.39 22.44
CA GLN A 54 -6.70 2.77 23.47
C GLN A 54 -7.28 1.42 23.04
N TRP A 55 -7.65 1.27 21.77
CA TRP A 55 -8.12 -0.01 21.24
C TRP A 55 -6.98 -1.00 21.14
N VAL A 56 -5.82 -0.57 20.63
CA VAL A 56 -4.63 -1.40 20.50
C VAL A 56 -4.20 -1.96 21.85
N ILE A 57 -4.11 -1.11 22.88
CA ILE A 57 -3.72 -1.52 24.24
C ILE A 57 -4.70 -2.54 24.79
N LYS A 58 -6.02 -2.27 24.71
CA LYS A 58 -7.06 -3.16 25.24
C LYS A 58 -7.05 -4.54 24.58
N VAL A 59 -6.85 -4.60 23.27
CA VAL A 59 -6.79 -5.88 22.53
C VAL A 59 -5.47 -6.60 22.82
N THR A 60 -4.34 -5.89 22.89
CA THR A 60 -3.02 -6.46 23.21
C THR A 60 -3.02 -7.10 24.60
N GLN A 61 -3.58 -6.43 25.60
CA GLN A 61 -3.67 -6.94 26.98
C GLN A 61 -4.54 -8.20 27.11
N ARG A 62 -5.50 -8.39 26.21
CA ARG A 62 -6.44 -9.54 26.22
C ARG A 62 -6.14 -10.54 25.12
N LEU A 63 -5.00 -10.43 24.43
CA LEU A 63 -4.71 -11.24 23.24
C LEU A 63 -4.63 -12.74 23.57
N PHE A 64 -4.11 -13.07 24.76
CA PHE A 64 -4.01 -14.42 25.28
C PHE A 64 -5.23 -14.88 26.08
N ASP A 65 -6.23 -14.02 26.25
CA ASP A 65 -7.47 -14.39 26.92
C ASP A 65 -8.29 -15.31 26.02
N ARG A 66 -8.65 -16.48 26.54
CA ARG A 66 -9.40 -17.51 25.82
C ARG A 66 -10.81 -17.03 25.45
N ALA A 67 -11.35 -16.05 26.18
CA ALA A 67 -12.64 -15.43 25.95
C ALA A 67 -12.66 -14.43 24.78
N LEU A 68 -11.51 -14.07 24.20
CA LEU A 68 -11.46 -13.10 23.10
C LEU A 68 -12.02 -13.71 21.80
N PRO A 69 -13.01 -13.08 21.14
CA PRO A 69 -13.56 -13.60 19.88
C PRO A 69 -12.47 -13.78 18.82
N SER A 70 -12.50 -14.90 18.10
CA SER A 70 -11.55 -15.21 17.02
C SER A 70 -11.48 -14.09 15.98
N LYS A 71 -12.61 -13.44 15.69
CA LYS A 71 -12.69 -12.24 14.83
C LYS A 71 -11.75 -11.12 15.29
N THR A 72 -11.72 -10.83 16.58
CA THR A 72 -10.88 -9.77 17.16
C THR A 72 -9.40 -10.12 17.06
N ARG A 73 -9.05 -11.40 17.21
CA ARG A 73 -7.68 -11.89 17.04
C ARG A 73 -7.20 -11.75 15.59
N VAL A 74 -8.01 -12.19 14.63
CA VAL A 74 -7.68 -12.04 13.20
C VAL A 74 -7.56 -10.57 12.81
N GLY A 75 -8.48 -9.71 13.27
CA GLY A 75 -8.40 -8.27 13.06
C GLY A 75 -7.13 -7.65 13.66
N TYR A 76 -6.69 -8.12 14.83
CA TYR A 76 -5.43 -7.68 15.44
C TYR A 76 -4.22 -8.09 14.60
N VAL A 77 -4.17 -9.34 14.11
CA VAL A 77 -3.09 -9.81 13.22
C VAL A 77 -3.03 -8.97 11.93
N ILE A 78 -4.17 -8.70 11.30
CA ILE A 78 -4.26 -7.83 10.12
C ILE A 78 -3.70 -6.43 10.44
N ASN A 79 -4.01 -5.86 11.61
CA ASN A 79 -3.50 -4.55 12.01
C ASN A 79 -1.98 -4.54 12.24
N ILE A 80 -1.42 -5.62 12.80
CA ILE A 80 0.04 -5.75 12.94
C ILE A 80 0.72 -5.89 11.57
N LEU A 81 0.16 -6.71 10.67
CA LEU A 81 0.66 -6.84 9.30
C LEU A 81 0.58 -5.49 8.55
N LEU A 82 -0.50 -4.74 8.75
CA LEU A 82 -0.66 -3.41 8.17
C LEU A 82 0.39 -2.44 8.72
N LEU A 83 0.63 -2.46 10.04
CA LEU A 83 1.64 -1.62 10.68
C LEU A 83 3.04 -1.90 10.12
N ILE A 84 3.43 -3.18 10.04
CA ILE A 84 4.75 -3.59 9.55
C ILE A 84 4.92 -3.23 8.09
N SER A 85 3.95 -3.58 7.24
CA SER A 85 4.03 -3.32 5.80
C SER A 85 4.01 -1.82 5.49
N MET A 86 3.18 -1.03 6.18
CA MET A 86 3.16 0.43 6.02
C MET A 86 4.49 1.06 6.47
N ALA A 87 5.03 0.63 7.62
CA ALA A 87 6.32 1.10 8.10
C ALA A 87 7.45 0.76 7.10
N PHE A 88 7.47 -0.46 6.57
CA PHE A 88 8.44 -0.85 5.54
C PHE A 88 8.31 0.02 4.28
N THR A 89 7.09 0.24 3.79
CA THR A 89 6.82 1.08 2.61
C THR A 89 7.32 2.51 2.81
N ILE A 90 7.06 3.11 3.97
CA ILE A 90 7.54 4.47 4.29
C ILE A 90 9.07 4.50 4.36
N VAL A 91 9.69 3.58 5.12
CA VAL A 91 11.15 3.55 5.31
C VAL A 91 11.87 3.27 3.99
N SER A 92 11.41 2.28 3.22
CA SER A 92 11.98 1.98 1.90
C SER A 92 11.82 3.16 0.94
N GLY A 93 10.69 3.89 0.99
CA GLY A 93 10.47 5.13 0.23
C GLY A 93 11.48 6.23 0.58
N LEU A 94 11.79 6.40 1.87
CA LEU A 94 12.84 7.32 2.33
C LEU A 94 14.23 6.91 1.85
N MET A 95 14.53 5.61 1.84
CA MET A 95 15.82 5.08 1.40
C MET A 95 16.05 5.20 -0.12
N ILE A 96 14.98 5.19 -0.93
CA ILE A 96 15.06 5.36 -2.38
C ILE A 96 14.79 6.81 -2.84
N SER A 97 14.57 7.74 -1.89
CA SER A 97 14.28 9.15 -2.17
C SER A 97 15.40 9.78 -2.99
N LYS A 98 15.00 10.50 -4.05
CA LYS A 98 15.91 11.21 -4.95
C LYS A 98 15.81 12.72 -4.80
N VAL A 99 14.65 13.22 -4.35
CA VAL A 99 14.38 14.66 -4.25
C VAL A 99 14.64 15.17 -2.83
N LEU A 100 14.05 14.53 -1.82
CA LEU A 100 14.17 14.98 -0.43
C LEU A 100 15.51 14.61 0.21
N PHE A 101 16.05 13.43 -0.11
CA PHE A 101 17.28 12.93 0.52
C PHE A 101 18.27 12.36 -0.51
N PRO A 102 18.82 13.19 -1.43
CA PRO A 102 19.70 12.72 -2.50
C PRO A 102 21.01 12.06 -2.03
N GLY A 103 21.36 12.20 -0.75
CA GLY A 103 22.58 11.63 -0.14
C GLY A 103 22.39 10.33 0.66
N LEU A 104 21.15 9.85 0.86
CA LEU A 104 20.88 8.62 1.63
C LEU A 104 21.00 7.32 0.80
N GLY A 105 21.48 7.41 -0.44
CA GLY A 105 21.52 6.29 -1.38
C GLY A 105 22.35 5.11 -0.87
N PHE A 106 21.69 4.04 -0.42
CA PHE A 106 22.32 2.77 -0.07
C PHE A 106 22.80 1.99 -1.30
N VAL A 107 23.77 1.09 -1.10
CA VAL A 107 24.52 0.33 -2.14
C VAL A 107 23.62 -0.49 -3.09
N ASN A 108 22.35 -0.75 -2.76
CA ASN A 108 21.42 -1.59 -3.55
C ASN A 108 20.09 -0.90 -3.92
N GLN A 109 20.11 0.33 -4.45
CA GLN A 109 18.91 1.12 -4.78
C GLN A 109 17.86 0.37 -5.64
N ARG A 110 18.30 -0.49 -6.58
CA ARG A 110 17.38 -1.23 -7.46
C ARG A 110 16.56 -2.29 -6.73
N ALA A 111 17.18 -3.02 -5.79
CA ALA A 111 16.49 -4.04 -5.01
C ALA A 111 15.50 -3.41 -4.03
N PHE A 112 15.89 -2.33 -3.35
CA PHE A 112 15.00 -1.58 -2.46
C PHE A 112 13.82 -0.94 -3.21
N HIS A 113 14.04 -0.46 -4.44
CA HIS A 113 12.95 0.05 -5.28
C HIS A 113 11.94 -1.05 -5.65
N GLY A 114 12.41 -2.24 -6.03
CA GLY A 114 11.53 -3.39 -6.28
C GLY A 114 10.72 -3.76 -5.04
N LEU A 115 11.39 -3.93 -3.89
CA LEU A 115 10.72 -4.24 -2.62
C LEU A 115 9.74 -3.15 -2.17
N HIS A 116 10.04 -1.87 -2.42
CA HIS A 116 9.13 -0.78 -2.12
C HIS A 116 7.82 -0.91 -2.92
N ILE A 117 7.90 -1.22 -4.21
CA ILE A 117 6.73 -1.42 -5.07
C ILE A 117 5.94 -2.65 -4.62
N ASP A 118 6.62 -3.79 -4.48
CA ASP A 118 6.06 -5.07 -4.03
C ASP A 118 5.29 -4.90 -2.71
N VAL A 119 5.95 -4.35 -1.69
CA VAL A 119 5.35 -4.19 -0.36
C VAL A 119 4.27 -3.12 -0.38
N SER A 120 4.36 -2.07 -1.21
CA SER A 120 3.27 -1.10 -1.38
C SER A 120 1.99 -1.79 -1.86
N TYR A 121 2.07 -2.58 -2.92
CA TYR A 121 0.90 -3.32 -3.43
C TYR A 121 0.36 -4.34 -2.43
N LEU A 122 1.22 -5.01 -1.67
CA LEU A 122 0.79 -5.84 -0.54
C LEU A 122 0.06 -5.02 0.52
N THR A 123 0.58 -3.84 0.89
CA THR A 123 -0.06 -2.91 1.81
C THR A 123 -1.44 -2.49 1.27
N LEU A 124 -1.62 -2.25 -0.03
CA LEU A 124 -2.93 -1.95 -0.63
C LEU A 124 -3.96 -3.05 -0.35
N VAL A 125 -3.56 -4.31 -0.54
CA VAL A 125 -4.42 -5.46 -0.26
C VAL A 125 -4.78 -5.52 1.22
N ILE A 126 -3.79 -5.39 2.10
CA ILE A 126 -3.99 -5.42 3.55
C ILE A 126 -4.90 -4.26 3.99
N VAL A 127 -4.76 -3.06 3.42
CA VAL A 127 -5.66 -1.92 3.68
C VAL A 127 -7.09 -2.27 3.28
N GLY A 128 -7.32 -2.86 2.10
CA GLY A 128 -8.64 -3.31 1.68
C GLY A 128 -9.26 -4.31 2.66
N VAL A 129 -8.49 -5.30 3.11
CA VAL A 129 -8.92 -6.29 4.11
C VAL A 129 -9.23 -5.61 5.46
N HIS A 130 -8.35 -4.72 5.92
CA HIS A 130 -8.51 -3.95 7.15
C HIS A 130 -9.82 -3.13 7.15
N VAL A 131 -10.08 -2.40 6.05
CA VAL A 131 -11.31 -1.61 5.86
C VAL A 131 -12.54 -2.54 5.83
N GLY A 132 -12.45 -3.70 5.18
CA GLY A 132 -13.51 -4.71 5.15
C GLY A 132 -13.93 -5.16 6.56
N PHE A 133 -12.96 -5.52 7.40
CA PHE A 133 -13.19 -5.93 8.80
C PHE A 133 -13.82 -4.84 9.66
N HIS A 134 -13.46 -3.58 9.42
CA HIS A 134 -14.01 -2.42 10.14
C HIS A 134 -15.28 -1.85 9.48
N GLY A 135 -15.76 -2.46 8.39
CA GLY A 135 -16.88 -1.94 7.61
C GLY A 135 -18.20 -1.82 8.37
N GLN A 136 -18.42 -2.59 9.44
CA GLN A 136 -19.62 -2.42 10.28
C GLN A 136 -19.61 -1.08 11.02
N TRP A 137 -18.45 -0.69 11.56
CA TRP A 137 -18.26 0.60 12.23
C TRP A 137 -18.41 1.75 11.22
N ILE A 138 -17.79 1.63 10.05
CA ILE A 138 -17.89 2.62 8.96
C ILE A 138 -19.36 2.82 8.56
N MET A 139 -20.10 1.75 8.29
CA MET A 139 -21.54 1.87 7.94
C MET A 139 -22.37 2.49 9.06
N GLY A 140 -22.08 2.16 10.32
CA GLY A 140 -22.76 2.75 11.47
C GLY A 140 -22.53 4.26 11.55
N LEU A 141 -21.31 4.72 11.26
CA LEU A 141 -20.95 6.13 11.24
C LEU A 141 -21.54 6.85 10.01
N MET A 142 -21.49 6.24 8.82
CA MET A 142 -22.09 6.80 7.60
C MET A 142 -23.60 6.99 7.74
N ARG A 143 -24.31 6.05 8.36
CA ARG A 143 -25.76 6.20 8.63
C ARG A 143 -26.06 7.41 9.51
N LYS A 144 -25.21 7.68 10.49
CA LYS A 144 -25.35 8.84 11.40
C LYS A 144 -25.03 10.16 10.71
N VAL A 145 -23.97 10.18 9.87
CA VAL A 145 -23.54 11.39 9.14
C VAL A 145 -24.56 11.78 8.09
N PHE A 146 -24.99 10.83 7.27
CA PHE A 146 -25.82 11.15 6.12
C PHE A 146 -27.31 11.24 6.42
N ASN A 147 -27.78 10.77 7.59
CA ASN A 147 -29.18 10.81 8.07
C ASN A 147 -30.22 10.64 6.94
N VAL A 148 -29.92 9.77 5.97
CA VAL A 148 -30.73 9.66 4.75
C VAL A 148 -31.93 8.79 5.11
N LYS A 149 -33.14 9.31 4.93
CA LYS A 149 -34.34 8.47 4.78
C LYS A 149 -34.14 7.65 3.50
N ALA A 150 -33.52 6.49 3.64
CA ALA A 150 -33.09 5.69 2.51
C ALA A 150 -34.32 5.11 1.80
N SER A 151 -34.76 5.78 0.74
CA SER A 151 -35.74 5.22 -0.19
C SER A 151 -35.10 4.09 -0.98
N ASN A 152 -35.92 3.13 -1.46
CA ASN A 152 -35.44 2.00 -2.26
C ASN A 152 -34.62 2.46 -3.48
N THR A 153 -34.95 3.61 -4.09
CA THR A 153 -34.22 4.18 -5.23
C THR A 153 -32.81 4.64 -4.87
N ILE A 154 -32.61 5.30 -3.73
CA ILE A 154 -31.29 5.75 -3.27
C ILE A 154 -30.40 4.54 -2.93
N ILE A 155 -30.99 3.50 -2.33
CA ILE A 155 -30.27 2.26 -2.00
C ILE A 155 -29.85 1.53 -3.27
N VAL A 156 -30.74 1.40 -4.26
CA VAL A 156 -30.42 0.77 -5.54
C VAL A 156 -29.38 1.59 -6.30
N GLY A 157 -29.52 2.91 -6.37
CA GLY A 157 -28.54 3.80 -7.00
C GLY A 157 -27.15 3.70 -6.36
N ALA A 158 -27.06 3.70 -5.03
CA ALA A 158 -25.80 3.52 -4.32
C ALA A 158 -25.17 2.13 -4.57
N LYS A 159 -25.99 1.07 -4.64
CA LYS A 159 -25.52 -0.28 -4.99
C LYS A 159 -24.99 -0.36 -6.42
N VAL A 160 -25.68 0.26 -7.38
CA VAL A 160 -25.26 0.30 -8.79
C VAL A 160 -23.99 1.13 -8.94
N ALA A 161 -23.91 2.30 -8.30
CA ALA A 161 -22.70 3.12 -8.30
C ALA A 161 -21.51 2.39 -7.68
N LEU A 162 -21.72 1.68 -6.56
CA LEU A 162 -20.69 0.82 -5.97
C LEU A 162 -20.29 -0.29 -6.95
N ALA A 163 -21.25 -1.02 -7.53
CA ALA A 163 -20.96 -2.10 -8.47
C ALA A 163 -20.17 -1.61 -9.69
N LEU A 164 -20.52 -0.45 -10.25
CA LEU A 164 -19.77 0.19 -11.33
C LEU A 164 -18.37 0.62 -10.87
N PHE A 165 -18.24 1.22 -9.70
CA PHE A 165 -16.95 1.60 -9.13
C PHE A 165 -16.03 0.40 -8.91
N LEU A 166 -16.59 -0.72 -8.44
CA LEU A 166 -15.87 -1.99 -8.28
C LEU A 166 -15.53 -2.65 -9.62
N LEU A 167 -16.42 -2.60 -10.61
CA LEU A 167 -16.18 -3.10 -11.96
C LEU A 167 -15.08 -2.29 -12.66
N LEU A 168 -15.13 -0.97 -12.54
CA LEU A 168 -14.10 -0.08 -13.10
C LEU A 168 -12.75 -0.31 -12.41
N GLY A 169 -12.71 -0.36 -11.08
CA GLY A 169 -11.48 -0.71 -10.35
C GLY A 169 -10.96 -2.13 -10.67
N GLY A 170 -11.87 -3.11 -10.78
CA GLY A 170 -11.58 -4.52 -11.04
C GLY A 170 -11.11 -4.81 -12.47
N THR A 171 -11.67 -4.13 -13.47
CA THR A 171 -11.19 -4.22 -14.85
C THR A 171 -9.83 -3.54 -15.00
N GLN A 172 -9.61 -2.42 -14.30
CA GLN A 172 -8.30 -1.78 -14.27
C GLN A 172 -7.25 -2.67 -13.59
N LEU A 173 -7.61 -3.38 -12.51
CA LEU A 173 -6.79 -4.40 -11.82
C LEU A 173 -6.25 -5.48 -12.78
N LEU A 174 -7.09 -6.02 -13.66
CA LEU A 174 -6.70 -7.04 -14.64
C LEU A 174 -5.87 -6.46 -15.79
N SER A 175 -6.06 -5.18 -16.13
CA SER A 175 -5.31 -4.48 -17.19
C SER A 175 -4.03 -3.79 -16.71
N SER A 176 -3.84 -3.68 -15.38
CA SER A 176 -2.73 -2.95 -14.76
C SER A 176 -1.58 -3.89 -14.39
N GLN A 177 -0.40 -3.32 -14.14
CA GLN A 177 0.77 -4.06 -13.66
C GLN A 177 0.55 -4.71 -12.28
N PHE A 178 -0.54 -4.38 -11.58
CA PHE A 178 -0.87 -4.94 -10.27
C PHE A 178 -0.80 -6.47 -10.21
N SER A 179 -1.36 -7.17 -11.20
CA SER A 179 -1.35 -8.64 -11.22
C SER A 179 0.07 -9.20 -11.34
N THR A 180 0.91 -8.54 -12.12
CA THR A 180 2.32 -8.90 -12.30
C THR A 180 3.12 -8.63 -11.03
N GLU A 181 2.91 -7.48 -10.38
CA GLU A 181 3.59 -7.08 -9.15
C GLU A 181 3.23 -8.03 -7.99
N ILE A 182 1.94 -8.37 -7.83
CA ILE A 182 1.52 -9.37 -6.83
C ILE A 182 2.10 -10.77 -7.13
N ALA A 183 2.17 -11.18 -8.40
CA ALA A 183 2.81 -12.44 -8.76
C ALA A 183 4.32 -12.42 -8.47
N GLN A 184 4.99 -11.28 -8.66
CA GLN A 184 6.40 -11.09 -8.34
C GLN A 184 6.66 -11.15 -6.84
N ILE A 185 5.77 -10.67 -5.97
CA ILE A 185 5.88 -10.87 -4.52
C ILE A 185 5.98 -12.37 -4.19
N GLY A 186 5.12 -13.19 -4.79
CA GLY A 186 5.14 -14.66 -4.60
C GLY A 186 6.44 -15.29 -5.10
N ALA A 187 6.94 -14.84 -6.25
CA ALA A 187 8.21 -15.30 -6.81
C ALA A 187 9.42 -14.85 -5.96
N SER A 188 9.44 -13.62 -5.45
CA SER A 188 10.50 -13.06 -4.60
C SER A 188 10.58 -13.77 -3.25
N ILE A 189 9.43 -14.09 -2.64
CA ILE A 189 9.36 -14.92 -1.41
C ILE A 189 9.90 -16.32 -1.68
N SER A 190 9.56 -16.93 -2.82
CA SER A 190 10.03 -18.26 -3.21
C SER A 190 11.54 -18.27 -3.53
N THR A 191 12.04 -17.21 -4.17
CA THR A 191 13.45 -17.08 -4.55
C THR A 191 14.35 -16.77 -3.34
N SER A 192 13.81 -16.11 -2.30
CA SER A 192 14.54 -15.86 -1.04
C SER A 192 14.88 -17.13 -0.25
N GLN A 193 14.29 -18.29 -0.60
CA GLN A 193 14.69 -19.60 -0.07
C GLN A 193 15.82 -20.27 -0.84
N GLN A 194 16.24 -19.72 -1.98
CA GLN A 194 17.41 -20.20 -2.72
C GLN A 194 18.55 -19.20 -2.54
N VAL A 195 19.29 -19.32 -1.44
CA VAL A 195 20.68 -18.84 -1.39
C VAL A 195 21.51 -19.92 -2.10
N PRO A 196 22.06 -19.68 -3.30
CA PRO A 196 22.96 -20.63 -3.92
C PRO A 196 24.27 -20.58 -3.13
N THR A 197 24.49 -21.58 -2.26
CA THR A 197 25.74 -21.73 -1.50
C THR A 197 26.95 -22.01 -2.41
N ASP A 198 26.72 -22.34 -3.68
CA ASP A 198 27.76 -22.78 -4.61
C ASP A 198 28.56 -21.64 -5.29
N LYS A 199 28.25 -20.36 -5.00
CA LYS A 199 28.96 -19.22 -5.63
C LYS A 199 29.83 -18.39 -4.68
N ILE A 200 29.95 -18.76 -3.40
CA ILE A 200 30.80 -18.03 -2.45
C ILE A 200 32.28 -18.42 -2.59
N SER A 201 32.60 -19.64 -3.05
CA SER A 201 34.01 -20.09 -3.19
C SER A 201 34.70 -19.60 -4.47
N GLY A 202 33.97 -19.32 -5.54
CA GLY A 202 34.56 -19.00 -6.85
C GLY A 202 34.98 -17.53 -7.05
N GLN A 203 34.68 -16.65 -6.10
CA GLN A 203 34.92 -15.21 -6.22
C GLN A 203 36.17 -14.71 -5.47
N PHE A 204 36.72 -15.51 -4.55
CA PHE A 204 37.99 -15.17 -3.87
C PHE A 204 39.23 -15.39 -4.75
N ASP A 205 39.18 -16.30 -5.73
CA ASP A 205 40.35 -16.60 -6.59
C ASP A 205 40.49 -15.68 -7.82
N LYS A 206 39.45 -14.93 -8.21
CA LYS A 206 39.49 -14.11 -9.44
C LYS A 206 40.01 -12.70 -9.24
N ASN A 207 40.14 -12.22 -8.01
CA ASN A 207 40.55 -10.83 -7.74
C ASN A 207 42.08 -10.62 -7.72
N ASN A 208 42.90 -11.66 -7.95
CA ASN A 208 44.37 -11.54 -7.90
C ASN A 208 45.09 -11.78 -9.24
N ARG A 209 44.40 -11.58 -10.36
CA ARG A 209 45.05 -11.51 -11.69
C ARG A 209 44.95 -10.08 -12.21
N LEU A 210 46.03 -9.33 -11.96
CA LEU A 210 46.31 -8.03 -12.57
C LEU A 210 46.51 -8.24 -14.08
N ASP A 211 45.46 -8.02 -14.87
CA ASP A 211 45.58 -7.98 -16.32
C ASP A 211 45.95 -6.55 -16.77
N ARG A 212 47.24 -6.38 -17.02
CA ARG A 212 47.91 -5.14 -17.41
C ARG A 212 47.84 -5.00 -18.94
N ASN A 213 46.67 -5.04 -19.56
CA ASN A 213 46.56 -4.72 -20.98
C ASN A 213 45.12 -4.47 -21.49
N SER A 214 44.56 -3.28 -21.25
CA SER A 214 43.53 -2.74 -22.16
C SER A 214 43.51 -1.21 -22.14
N ILE A 215 44.60 -0.61 -22.63
CA ILE A 215 44.60 0.77 -23.10
C ILE A 215 43.84 0.78 -24.44
N GLY A 216 42.79 1.60 -24.54
CA GLY A 216 42.20 2.01 -25.81
C GLY A 216 40.88 1.32 -26.20
N LYS A 217 39.77 1.77 -25.59
CA LYS A 217 38.50 1.90 -26.32
C LYS A 217 37.57 2.88 -25.61
N SER A 218 37.53 4.10 -26.13
CA SER A 218 36.53 5.11 -25.83
C SER A 218 35.15 4.59 -26.25
N VAL A 219 34.35 4.15 -25.29
CA VAL A 219 32.91 3.95 -25.51
C VAL A 219 32.23 5.26 -25.19
N HIS A 220 31.62 5.84 -26.23
CA HIS A 220 30.79 7.04 -26.16
C HIS A 220 29.80 6.94 -24.98
N ALA A 221 29.96 7.84 -24.02
CA ALA A 221 28.98 8.11 -23.00
C ALA A 221 27.73 8.67 -23.69
N ASN A 222 26.73 7.83 -23.91
CA ASN A 222 25.43 8.29 -24.36
C ASN A 222 24.83 9.08 -23.21
N GLY A 223 24.71 10.39 -23.45
CA GLY A 223 24.33 11.38 -22.47
C GLY A 223 23.04 11.04 -21.76
N LEU A 224 23.06 11.33 -20.46
CA LEU A 224 21.90 11.57 -19.63
C LEU A 224 21.05 12.67 -20.29
N VAL A 225 20.16 12.27 -21.18
CA VAL A 225 19.07 13.12 -21.63
C VAL A 225 18.09 13.18 -20.47
N GLY A 226 18.20 14.26 -19.70
CA GLY A 226 17.17 14.66 -18.76
C GLY A 226 15.85 14.76 -19.50
N ASP A 227 14.90 13.93 -19.10
CA ASP A 227 13.50 14.02 -19.51
C ASP A 227 12.90 15.29 -18.86
N ARG A 228 13.26 16.43 -19.45
CA ARG A 228 12.63 17.71 -19.20
C ARG A 228 11.24 17.65 -19.81
N GLY A 229 10.24 17.67 -18.94
CA GLY A 229 8.96 18.30 -19.22
C GLY A 229 8.20 17.70 -20.40
N ARG A 230 7.73 16.47 -20.28
CA ARG A 230 6.56 16.03 -21.03
C ARG A 230 5.37 16.02 -20.08
N GLY A 231 4.60 17.10 -20.10
CA GLY A 231 3.30 17.24 -19.45
C GLY A 231 2.28 16.24 -20.01
N GLY A 232 2.51 14.95 -19.75
CA GLY A 232 1.51 13.92 -19.96
C GLY A 232 0.44 14.10 -18.89
N ASN A 233 -0.80 14.34 -19.30
CA ASN A 233 -1.97 14.47 -18.45
C ASN A 233 -1.92 13.42 -17.33
N ALA A 234 -1.51 13.84 -16.12
CA ALA A 234 -1.46 12.95 -14.98
C ALA A 234 -2.91 12.67 -14.63
N ASN A 235 -3.41 11.48 -15.01
CA ASN A 235 -4.78 11.07 -14.75
C ASN A 235 -4.97 10.79 -13.25
N THR A 236 -4.97 11.86 -12.47
CA THR A 236 -5.19 11.92 -11.02
C THR A 236 -6.52 11.28 -10.68
N THR A 237 -7.56 11.66 -11.41
CA THR A 237 -8.91 11.09 -11.27
C THR A 237 -8.89 9.59 -11.53
N GLY A 238 -8.19 9.15 -12.59
CA GLY A 238 -8.02 7.72 -12.89
C GLY A 238 -7.29 6.96 -11.80
N ALA A 239 -6.21 7.52 -11.23
CA ALA A 239 -5.49 6.90 -10.12
C ALA A 239 -6.39 6.73 -8.89
N ILE A 240 -7.09 7.80 -8.49
CA ILE A 240 -8.03 7.77 -7.35
C ILE A 240 -9.10 6.70 -7.57
N ILE A 241 -9.80 6.75 -8.71
CA ILE A 241 -10.90 5.81 -9.01
C ILE A 241 -10.39 4.38 -9.01
N THR A 242 -9.23 4.14 -9.61
CA THR A 242 -8.63 2.81 -9.71
C THR A 242 -8.30 2.25 -8.33
N PHE A 243 -7.44 2.93 -7.57
CA PHE A 243 -6.90 2.37 -6.33
C PHE A 243 -7.92 2.38 -5.19
N LEU A 244 -8.79 3.40 -5.10
CA LEU A 244 -9.92 3.33 -4.18
C LEU A 244 -10.95 2.27 -4.61
N GLY A 245 -11.12 2.04 -5.91
CA GLY A 245 -11.92 0.94 -6.46
C GLY A 245 -11.39 -0.42 -6.04
N VAL A 246 -10.07 -0.63 -6.16
CA VAL A 246 -9.37 -1.83 -5.67
C VAL A 246 -9.61 -2.04 -4.18
N ILE A 247 -9.32 -1.03 -3.36
CA ILE A 247 -9.52 -1.10 -1.90
C ILE A 247 -10.98 -1.44 -1.59
N GLY A 248 -11.93 -0.79 -2.26
CA GLY A 248 -13.36 -1.03 -2.13
C GLY A 248 -13.75 -2.46 -2.48
N ALA A 249 -13.21 -3.02 -3.58
CA ALA A 249 -13.50 -4.37 -4.03
C ALA A 249 -13.04 -5.40 -2.99
N ILE A 250 -11.80 -5.25 -2.53
CA ILE A 250 -11.21 -6.11 -1.49
C ILE A 250 -11.99 -5.98 -0.18
N ALA A 251 -12.40 -4.76 0.21
CA ALA A 251 -13.17 -4.53 1.43
C ALA A 251 -14.56 -5.19 1.37
N VAL A 252 -15.27 -5.08 0.24
CA VAL A 252 -16.58 -5.71 0.04
C VAL A 252 -16.45 -7.23 0.05
N PHE A 253 -15.45 -7.77 -0.66
CA PHE A 253 -15.16 -9.20 -0.68
C PHE A 253 -14.82 -9.74 0.71
N THR A 254 -13.92 -9.06 1.42
CA THR A 254 -13.52 -9.41 2.80
C THR A 254 -14.72 -9.45 3.73
N ARG A 255 -15.61 -8.45 3.65
CA ARG A 255 -16.84 -8.41 4.44
C ARG A 255 -17.78 -9.57 4.10
N HIS A 256 -17.86 -9.94 2.83
CA HIS A 256 -18.69 -11.08 2.43
C HIS A 256 -18.15 -12.39 3.02
N LEU A 257 -16.83 -12.61 2.95
CA LEU A 257 -16.18 -13.75 3.60
C LEU A 257 -16.36 -13.72 5.12
N GLU A 258 -16.22 -12.56 5.75
CA GLU A 258 -16.45 -12.37 7.19
C GLU A 258 -17.83 -12.89 7.62
N ILE A 259 -18.88 -12.49 6.87
CA ILE A 259 -20.26 -12.89 7.11
C ILE A 259 -20.46 -14.39 6.91
N GLN A 260 -19.82 -15.00 5.91
CA GLN A 260 -19.99 -16.42 5.61
C GLN A 260 -19.21 -17.35 6.56
N VAL A 261 -17.98 -16.98 6.92
CA VAL A 261 -17.05 -17.84 7.66
C VAL A 261 -17.24 -17.68 9.18
N MET A 262 -17.53 -16.48 9.67
CA MET A 262 -17.59 -16.20 11.11
C MET A 262 -19.01 -16.11 11.68
N LYS A 263 -20.06 -16.32 10.87
CA LYS A 263 -21.45 -16.50 11.34
C LYS A 263 -21.97 -17.94 11.21
N LYS A 264 -21.10 -18.95 11.06
CA LYS A 264 -21.55 -20.33 11.33
C LYS A 264 -21.69 -20.52 12.85
N PRO A 265 -22.80 -21.11 13.31
CA PRO A 265 -23.18 -21.19 14.71
C PRO A 265 -22.15 -21.92 15.57
#